data_AF-A0A3A1YHH9-F1
#
_entry.id   AF-A0A3A1YHH9-F1
#
_cell.length_a   1.000
_cell.length_b   1.000
_cell.length_c   1.000
_cell.angle_alpha   90.00
_cell.angle_beta   90.00
_cell.angle_gamma   90.00
#
_symmetry.space_group_name_H-M   'P 1'
#
loop_
_entity.id
_entity.type
_entity.pdbx_description
1 polymer ?
#
loop_
_entity_poly.entity_id
_entity_poly.type
_entity_poly.pdbx_seq_one_letter_code
_entity_poly.pdbx_strand_id
1 'polypeptide(L)'
;MPAYPKEMRKAVIQEYKRGKKTAAQIAKDFGISYITLYAWLKNVKKRKVNSNCNSQAKTTSTTGVKTKENVSLLLERIEKLEAMVLTLQQELDNHKTNPSLQR
;
A
#
# COMPACT_ATOMS: atom_id res chain seq x y z
N MET A 1 -32.12 -3.22 -4.71
CA MET A 1 -30.90 -3.41 -3.90
C MET A 1 -30.16 -2.09 -3.83
N PRO A 2 -29.95 -1.49 -2.65
CA PRO A 2 -29.23 -0.22 -2.53
C PRO A 2 -27.82 -0.35 -3.10
N ALA A 3 -27.40 0.65 -3.88
CA ALA A 3 -26.09 0.69 -4.50
C ALA A 3 -25.05 1.14 -3.47
N TYR A 4 -24.22 0.22 -2.99
CA TYR A 4 -23.14 0.55 -2.06
C TYR A 4 -22.01 1.30 -2.78
N PRO A 5 -21.48 2.38 -2.20
CA PRO A 5 -20.35 3.09 -2.77
C PRO A 5 -19.10 2.19 -2.84
N LYS A 6 -18.31 2.37 -3.89
CA LYS A 6 -17.11 1.56 -4.17
C LYS A 6 -16.06 1.64 -3.05
N GLU A 7 -16.02 2.76 -2.33
CA GLU A 7 -15.10 3.02 -1.23
C GLU A 7 -15.42 2.15 0.00
N MET A 8 -16.71 2.05 0.36
CA MET A 8 -17.18 1.18 1.44
C MET A 8 -16.80 -0.28 1.17
N ARG A 9 -17.03 -0.74 -0.07
CA ARG A 9 -16.66 -2.10 -0.48
C ARG A 9 -15.15 -2.37 -0.33
N LYS A 10 -14.30 -1.40 -0.66
CA LYS A 10 -12.84 -1.52 -0.49
C LYS A 10 -12.45 -1.60 0.99
N ALA A 11 -12.99 -0.71 1.82
CA ALA A 11 -12.71 -0.67 3.26
C ALA A 11 -13.08 -2.01 3.92
N VAL A 12 -14.27 -2.53 3.62
CA VAL A 12 -14.76 -3.81 4.15
C VAL A 12 -13.87 -5.00 3.74
N ILE A 13 -13.41 -5.05 2.48
CA ILE A 13 -12.51 -6.11 2.01
C ILE A 13 -11.13 -5.98 2.66
N GLN A 14 -10.65 -4.76 2.91
CA GLN A 14 -9.37 -4.51 3.56
C GLN A 14 -9.40 -4.91 5.04
N GLU A 15 -10.47 -4.61 5.75
CA GLU A 15 -10.73 -5.09 7.11
C GLU A 15 -10.74 -6.62 7.17
N TYR A 16 -11.42 -7.27 6.23
CA TYR A 16 -11.45 -8.72 6.12
C TYR A 16 -10.06 -9.31 5.88
N LYS A 17 -9.26 -8.70 4.99
CA LYS A 17 -7.88 -9.13 4.71
C LYS A 17 -6.94 -8.98 5.90
N ARG A 18 -7.21 -8.01 6.79
CA ARG A 18 -6.42 -7.80 8.00
C ARG A 18 -6.59 -8.95 9.01
N GLY A 19 -7.60 -9.80 8.85
CA GLY A 19 -7.78 -11.02 9.62
C GLY A 19 -8.14 -10.81 11.10
N LYS A 20 -8.31 -9.56 11.55
CA LYS A 20 -8.62 -9.22 12.96
C LYS A 20 -10.06 -9.52 13.36
N LYS A 21 -10.97 -9.65 12.39
CA LYS A 21 -12.42 -9.81 12.61
C LYS A 21 -13.00 -10.80 11.60
N THR A 22 -13.97 -11.61 12.04
CA THR A 22 -14.70 -12.56 11.18
C THR A 22 -15.61 -11.80 10.22
N ALA A 23 -15.91 -12.39 9.04
CA ALA A 23 -16.82 -11.79 8.06
C ALA A 23 -18.19 -11.40 8.66
N ALA A 24 -18.74 -12.20 9.57
CA ALA A 24 -19.99 -11.88 10.26
C ALA A 24 -19.88 -10.63 11.15
N GLN A 25 -18.75 -10.45 11.83
CA GLN A 25 -18.50 -9.29 12.68
C GLN A 25 -18.33 -8.02 11.83
N ILE A 26 -17.58 -8.12 10.73
CA ILE A 26 -17.40 -7.01 9.79
C ILE A 26 -18.73 -6.63 9.13
N ALA A 27 -19.56 -7.62 8.79
CA ALA A 27 -20.89 -7.35 8.22
C ALA A 27 -21.77 -6.54 9.19
N LYS A 28 -21.77 -6.92 10.48
CA LYS A 28 -22.48 -6.18 11.55
C LYS A 28 -21.92 -4.78 11.74
N ASP A 29 -20.61 -4.63 11.84
CA ASP A 29 -19.95 -3.33 12.05
C ASP A 29 -20.26 -2.32 10.94
N PHE A 30 -20.41 -2.79 9.70
CA PHE A 30 -20.68 -1.96 8.54
C PHE A 30 -22.17 -1.89 8.16
N GLY A 31 -23.06 -2.54 8.93
CA GLY A 31 -24.50 -2.58 8.65
C GLY A 31 -24.87 -3.26 7.34
N ILE A 32 -24.04 -4.19 6.86
CA ILE A 32 -24.27 -4.92 5.60
C ILE A 32 -24.67 -6.37 5.87
N SER A 33 -25.41 -6.98 4.95
CA SER A 33 -25.72 -8.40 5.04
C SER A 33 -24.46 -9.25 4.79
N TYR A 34 -24.32 -10.34 5.55
CA TYR A 34 -23.26 -11.34 5.37
C TYR A 34 -23.23 -11.88 3.92
N ILE A 35 -24.40 -12.07 3.30
CA ILE A 35 -24.53 -12.54 1.92
C ILE A 35 -23.90 -11.55 0.94
N THR A 36 -24.10 -10.25 1.18
CA THR A 36 -23.51 -9.16 0.37
C THR A 36 -21.98 -9.15 0.49
N LEU A 37 -21.47 -9.30 1.70
CA LEU A 37 -20.03 -9.41 1.93
C LEU A 37 -19.43 -10.64 1.24
N TYR A 38 -20.08 -11.79 1.36
CA TYR A 38 -19.63 -13.02 0.70
C TYR A 38 -19.63 -12.90 -0.82
N ALA A 39 -20.64 -12.25 -1.40
CA ALA A 39 -20.68 -11.94 -2.84
C ALA A 39 -19.52 -11.03 -3.26
N TRP A 40 -19.12 -10.06 -2.42
CA TRP A 40 -17.96 -9.22 -2.70
C TRP A 40 -16.65 -10.01 -2.68
N LEU A 41 -16.46 -10.90 -1.70
CA LEU A 41 -15.28 -11.76 -1.57
C LEU A 41 -15.18 -12.75 -2.74
N LYS A 42 -16.30 -13.36 -3.14
CA LYS A 42 -16.38 -14.29 -4.29
C LYS A 42 -15.95 -13.60 -5.59
N ASN A 43 -16.39 -12.36 -5.80
CA ASN A 43 -16.02 -11.56 -6.98
C ASN A 43 -14.56 -11.11 -6.97
N VAL A 44 -13.95 -10.90 -5.81
CA VAL A 44 -12.50 -10.64 -5.69
C VAL A 44 -11.70 -11.88 -6.08
N LYS A 45 -12.14 -13.06 -5.64
CA LYS A 45 -11.48 -14.34 -5.97
C LYS A 45 -11.59 -14.66 -7.46
N LYS A 46 -12.74 -14.43 -8.10
CA LYS A 46 -12.91 -14.53 -9.56
C LYS A 46 -11.96 -13.62 -10.32
N ARG A 47 -11.77 -12.36 -9.91
CA ARG A 47 -10.79 -11.47 -10.56
C ARG A 47 -9.36 -12.00 -10.44
N LYS A 48 -8.97 -12.53 -9.27
CA LYS A 48 -7.60 -13.05 -9.07
C LYS A 48 -7.29 -14.28 -9.96
N VAL A 49 -8.30 -15.12 -10.23
CA VAL A 49 -8.18 -16.30 -11.10
C VAL A 49 -8.28 -15.91 -12.59
N ASN A 50 -9.15 -14.96 -12.94
CA ASN A 50 -9.33 -14.49 -14.31
C ASN A 50 -8.22 -13.52 -14.79
N SER A 51 -7.34 -13.05 -13.90
CA SER A 51 -6.14 -12.31 -14.29
C SER A 51 -5.05 -13.21 -14.89
N ASN A 52 -5.22 -14.53 -14.89
CA ASN A 52 -4.27 -15.47 -15.50
C ASN A 52 -4.70 -16.00 -16.87
N CYS A 53 -5.86 -15.57 -17.41
CA CYS A 53 -6.21 -15.88 -18.77
C CYS A 53 -7.14 -14.82 -19.40
N ASN A 54 -6.66 -14.33 -20.54
CA ASN A 54 -7.35 -13.65 -21.61
C ASN A 54 -7.58 -12.13 -21.51
N SER A 55 -7.08 -11.51 -22.57
CA SER A 55 -7.11 -10.12 -22.94
C SER A 55 -8.53 -9.65 -23.27
N GLN A 56 -8.70 -8.32 -23.21
CA GLN A 56 -9.68 -7.53 -23.97
C GLN A 56 -11.07 -7.33 -23.35
N ALA A 57 -11.25 -6.19 -22.66
CA ALA A 57 -12.23 -5.15 -23.07
C ALA A 57 -12.25 -3.96 -22.08
N LYS A 58 -11.55 -2.89 -22.47
CA LYS A 58 -11.92 -1.45 -22.37
C LYS A 58 -12.71 -0.97 -21.13
N THR A 59 -12.05 -0.22 -20.25
CA THR A 59 -12.46 1.14 -19.79
C THR A 59 -11.36 1.75 -18.93
N THR A 60 -10.70 2.79 -19.48
CA THR A 60 -10.11 3.95 -18.78
C THR A 60 -9.47 3.72 -17.41
N SER A 61 -8.14 3.66 -17.36
CA SER A 61 -7.30 4.55 -16.54
C SER A 61 -5.88 3.98 -16.50
N THR A 62 -5.02 4.67 -17.23
CA THR A 62 -3.57 4.59 -17.25
C THR A 62 -2.98 4.56 -15.82
N THR A 63 -1.80 3.94 -15.68
CA THR A 63 -0.94 3.78 -14.47
C THR A 63 -1.15 2.54 -13.60
N GLY A 64 -0.66 1.39 -14.09
CA GLY A 64 -0.52 0.16 -13.29
C GLY A 64 0.85 -0.53 -13.34
N VAL A 65 1.84 0.03 -14.07
CA VAL A 65 3.14 -0.64 -14.30
C VAL A 65 4.26 -0.09 -13.42
N LYS A 66 4.14 1.14 -12.91
CA LYS A 66 5.24 1.84 -12.22
C LYS A 66 5.52 1.37 -10.78
N THR A 67 4.75 0.44 -10.21
CA THR A 67 4.88 0.15 -8.77
C THR A 67 6.16 -0.62 -8.42
N LYS A 68 6.67 -1.47 -9.31
CA LYS A 68 7.88 -2.26 -9.05
C LYS A 68 9.16 -1.47 -9.29
N GLU A 69 9.20 -0.69 -10.38
CA GLU A 69 10.32 0.19 -10.72
C GLU A 69 10.49 1.31 -9.70
N ASN A 70 9.37 1.90 -9.21
CA ASN A 70 9.42 2.92 -8.17
C ASN A 70 10.00 2.39 -6.85
N VAL A 71 9.73 1.14 -6.47
CA VAL A 71 10.28 0.57 -5.22
C VAL A 71 11.80 0.41 -5.31
N SER A 72 12.31 -0.05 -6.46
CA SER A 72 13.76 -0.17 -6.68
C SER A 72 14.46 1.19 -6.60
N LEU A 73 13.88 2.21 -7.25
CA LEU A 73 14.41 3.57 -7.24
C LEU A 73 14.36 4.20 -5.83
N LEU A 74 13.33 3.88 -5.05
CA LEU A 74 13.21 4.35 -3.67
C LEU A 74 14.23 3.68 -2.75
N LEU A 75 14.51 2.39 -2.92
CA LEU A 75 15.53 1.68 -2.14
C LEU A 75 16.93 2.26 -2.38
N GLU A 76 17.30 2.47 -3.65
CA GLU A 76 18.57 3.11 -4.01
C GLU A 76 18.68 4.54 -3.42
N ARG A 77 17.58 5.29 -3.45
CA ARG A 77 17.55 6.65 -2.87
C ARG A 77 17.71 6.63 -1.34
N ILE A 78 17.15 5.64 -0.65
CA ILE A 78 17.29 5.48 0.80
C ILE A 78 18.75 5.21 1.15
N GLU A 79 19.40 4.24 0.49
CA GLU A 79 20.81 3.92 0.72
C GLU A 79 21.72 5.14 0.51
N LYS A 80 21.46 5.92 -0.56
CA LYS A 80 22.25 7.13 -0.83
C LYS A 80 22.06 8.22 0.22
N LEU A 81 20.85 8.37 0.77
CA LEU A 81 20.57 9.33 1.83
C LEU A 81 21.23 8.90 3.15
N GLU A 82 21.21 7.62 3.48
CA GLU A 82 21.87 7.09 4.68
C GLU A 82 23.39 7.30 4.63
N ALA A 83 24.02 7.04 3.48
CA ALA A 83 25.45 7.31 3.29
C ALA A 83 25.79 8.80 3.48
N MET A 84 24.95 9.70 2.97
CA MET A 84 25.16 11.15 3.09
C MET A 84 25.00 11.65 4.54
N VAL A 85 24.08 11.06 5.29
CA VAL A 85 23.92 11.37 6.73
C VAL A 85 25.16 10.96 7.51
N LEU A 86 25.75 9.79 7.19
CA LEU A 86 26.98 9.33 7.83
C LEU A 86 28.16 10.26 7.54
N THR A 87 28.33 10.72 6.30
CA THR A 87 29.41 11.66 5.96
C THR A 87 29.23 13.01 6.66
N LEU A 88 28.01 13.54 6.69
CA LEU A 88 27.72 14.81 7.37
C LEU A 88 27.93 14.70 8.89
N GLN A 89 27.57 13.56 9.48
CA GLN A 89 27.82 13.30 10.89
C GLN A 89 29.32 13.26 11.20
N GLN A 90 30.11 12.59 10.35
CA GLN A 90 31.56 12.56 10.48
C GLN A 90 32.19 13.96 10.34
N GLU A 91 31.72 14.79 9.40
CA GLU A 91 32.16 16.18 9.24
C GLU A 91 31.84 17.00 10.50
N LEU A 92 30.63 16.86 11.05
CA LEU A 92 30.24 17.54 12.28
C LEU A 92 31.11 17.14 13.47
N ASP A 93 31.45 15.86 13.59
CA ASP A 93 32.32 15.35 14.66
C ASP A 93 33.79 15.76 14.47
N ASN A 94 34.26 15.88 13.23
CA ASN A 94 35.57 16.46 12.89
C ASN A 94 35.65 17.96 13.25
N HIS A 95 34.56 18.71 13.07
CA HIS A 95 34.48 20.12 13.47
C HIS A 95 34.41 20.33 14.98
N LYS A 96 33.82 19.39 15.73
CA LYS A 96 33.84 19.41 17.20
C LYS A 96 35.21 19.06 17.80
N THR A 97 36.03 18.30 17.08
CA THR A 97 37.37 17.86 17.53
C THR A 97 38.49 18.84 17.19
N ASN A 98 38.21 19.98 16.56
CA ASN A 98 39.20 21.03 16.31
C ASN A 98 38.87 22.32 17.11
N PRO A 99 39.33 22.44 18.38
CA PRO A 99 39.15 23.63 19.21
C PRO A 99 40.10 24.79 18.79
N SER A 100 40.42 24.92 17.50
CA SER A 100 41.47 25.82 17.01
C SER A 100 40.94 27.03 16.24
N LEU A 101 39.75 27.56 16.58
CA LEU A 101 39.32 28.87 16.07
C LEU A 101 38.30 29.57 16.98
N GLN A 102 38.55 29.60 18.28
CA GLN A 102 38.08 30.70 19.13
C GLN A 102 39.31 31.42 19.65
N ARG A 103 39.80 32.36 18.81
CA ARG A 103 40.80 33.35 19.17
C ARG A 103 40.09 34.63 19.57
#